data_AF-A0A9X0CXK9-F1
#
_entry.id   AF-A0A9X0CXK9-F1
#
_cell.length_a   1.000
_cell.length_b   1.000
_cell.length_c   1.000
_cell.angle_alpha   90.00
_cell.angle_beta   90.00
_cell.angle_gamma   90.00
#
_symmetry.space_group_name_H-M   'P 1'
#
loop_
_entity.id
_entity.type
_entity.pdbx_description
1 polymer ?
#
loop_
_entity_poly.entity_id
_entity_poly.type
_entity_poly.pdbx_seq_one_letter_code
_entity_poly.pdbx_strand_id
1 'polypeptide(L)'
;MASCLMKKSRNYIDDNLYSPNSSTRDRVKKEVKKLQMLKSHVVVPYHVLSSTTNYRETLDVIEARQYRSHGLIHVTDAYFETVMKMEQIRVDCLTMEEYGRHGEDLIENAQRKLLSSGDLLKSMDDIFVASSSEEKELMSEMYQEMVCRYLNMGTKQFLKDLRRQQDIQKTAAHRHNIMMRQKKKEKKDAKVALEVMRADCSPGRVTSHRKLMGIIAQFGDTILETYTKSELHSLCDAYGVPFTASTKKGDLCKLLAHSVNSNNGMPFPINLAARLKVVSVGDGERVKIRILSAAAQL
;
A
#
# COMPACT_ATOMS: atom_id res chain seq x y z
N MET A 1 -25.49 -19.00 5.38
CA MET A 1 -25.88 -19.11 3.95
C MET A 1 -27.28 -19.68 3.78
N ALA A 2 -27.59 -20.86 4.33
CA ALA A 2 -28.91 -21.47 4.30
C ALA A 2 -30.08 -20.51 4.68
N SER A 3 -29.97 -19.74 5.78
CA SER A 3 -30.99 -18.73 6.17
C SER A 3 -31.30 -17.70 5.06
N CYS A 4 -30.28 -17.26 4.32
CA CYS A 4 -30.46 -16.30 3.22
C CYS A 4 -31.16 -16.94 2.01
N LEU A 5 -30.79 -18.16 1.64
CA LEU A 5 -31.47 -18.92 0.60
C LEU A 5 -32.94 -19.13 0.96
N MET A 6 -33.21 -19.56 2.20
CA MET A 6 -34.58 -19.75 2.68
C MET A 6 -35.41 -18.46 2.64
N LYS A 7 -34.83 -17.32 3.05
CA LYS A 7 -35.52 -16.02 2.99
C LYS A 7 -35.85 -15.64 1.54
N LYS A 8 -34.92 -15.83 0.60
CA LYS A 8 -35.15 -15.54 -0.82
C LYS A 8 -36.28 -16.40 -1.40
N SER A 9 -36.25 -17.71 -1.14
CA SER A 9 -37.28 -18.63 -1.61
C SER A 9 -38.64 -18.30 -1.01
N ARG A 10 -38.71 -17.97 0.29
CA ARG A 10 -39.97 -17.53 0.94
C ARG A 10 -40.53 -16.28 0.31
N ASN A 11 -39.73 -15.22 0.17
CA ASN A 11 -40.18 -13.99 -0.46
C ASN A 11 -40.71 -14.25 -1.87
N TYR A 12 -40.00 -15.06 -2.67
CA TYR A 12 -40.47 -15.40 -4.02
C TYR A 12 -41.82 -16.13 -4.00
N ILE A 13 -42.01 -17.08 -3.08
CA ILE A 13 -43.27 -17.81 -2.92
C ILE A 13 -44.38 -16.85 -2.51
N ASP A 14 -44.17 -16.03 -1.49
CA ASP A 14 -45.16 -15.09 -0.96
C ASP A 14 -45.62 -14.09 -2.04
N ASP A 15 -44.68 -13.56 -2.82
CA ASP A 15 -44.95 -12.60 -3.90
C ASP A 15 -45.71 -13.24 -5.09
N ASN A 16 -45.65 -14.57 -5.26
CA ASN A 16 -46.10 -15.24 -6.48
C ASN A 16 -47.10 -16.38 -6.26
N LEU A 17 -47.55 -16.61 -5.03
CA LEU A 17 -48.39 -17.76 -4.65
C LEU A 17 -49.68 -17.86 -5.49
N TYR A 18 -50.28 -16.70 -5.78
CA TYR A 18 -51.54 -16.59 -6.53
C TYR A 18 -51.33 -16.18 -7.98
N SER A 19 -50.11 -16.29 -8.51
CA SER A 19 -49.83 -15.90 -9.91
C SER A 19 -50.65 -16.77 -10.88
N PRO A 20 -51.36 -16.15 -11.85
CA PRO A 20 -52.13 -16.88 -12.85
C PRO A 20 -51.23 -17.55 -13.91
N ASN A 21 -49.95 -17.16 -13.98
CA ASN A 21 -49.01 -17.68 -14.97
C ASN A 21 -48.50 -19.08 -14.60
N SER A 22 -48.63 -20.05 -15.52
CA SER A 22 -48.18 -21.42 -15.29
C SER A 22 -46.68 -21.52 -14.98
N SER A 23 -45.84 -20.80 -15.72
CA SER A 23 -44.38 -20.87 -15.52
C SER A 23 -43.96 -20.30 -14.15
N THR A 24 -44.65 -19.27 -13.69
CA THR A 24 -44.45 -18.72 -12.35
C THR A 24 -44.86 -19.72 -11.27
N ARG A 25 -46.01 -20.40 -11.42
CA ARG A 25 -46.45 -21.44 -10.46
C ARG A 25 -45.48 -22.62 -10.41
N ASP A 26 -44.93 -23.03 -11.54
CA ASP A 26 -43.95 -24.12 -11.55
C ASP A 26 -42.64 -23.70 -10.88
N ARG A 27 -42.22 -22.44 -11.02
CA ARG A 27 -41.11 -21.88 -10.26
C ARG A 27 -41.41 -21.80 -8.76
N VAL A 28 -42.61 -21.43 -8.35
CA VAL A 28 -43.04 -21.46 -6.94
C VAL A 28 -42.93 -22.88 -6.38
N LYS A 29 -43.39 -23.91 -7.12
CA LYS A 29 -43.23 -25.32 -6.71
C LYS A 29 -41.76 -25.71 -6.53
N LYS A 30 -40.87 -25.29 -7.46
CA LYS A 30 -39.42 -25.50 -7.32
C LYS A 30 -38.87 -24.85 -6.05
N GLU A 31 -39.23 -23.60 -5.76
CA GLU A 31 -38.78 -22.90 -4.54
C GLU A 31 -39.33 -23.53 -3.25
N VAL A 32 -40.55 -24.07 -3.27
CA VAL A 32 -41.11 -24.86 -2.14
C VAL A 32 -40.28 -26.13 -1.92
N LYS A 33 -39.93 -26.86 -2.98
CA LYS A 33 -39.06 -28.05 -2.88
C LYS A 33 -37.68 -27.70 -2.32
N LYS A 34 -37.05 -26.62 -2.78
CA LYS A 34 -35.76 -26.13 -2.22
C LYS A 34 -35.87 -25.87 -0.71
N LEU A 35 -36.95 -25.22 -0.26
CA LEU A 35 -37.19 -24.98 1.17
C LEU A 35 -37.37 -26.28 1.96
N GLN A 36 -38.07 -27.26 1.40
CA GLN A 36 -38.26 -28.56 2.02
C GLN A 36 -36.92 -29.28 2.17
N MET A 37 -36.10 -29.33 1.12
CA MET A 37 -34.76 -29.94 1.15
C MET A 37 -33.87 -29.28 2.22
N LEU A 38 -33.82 -27.95 2.27
CA LEU A 38 -33.04 -27.24 3.29
C LEU A 38 -33.53 -27.55 4.71
N LYS A 39 -34.84 -27.59 4.94
CA LYS A 39 -35.40 -27.89 6.27
C LYS A 39 -35.13 -29.33 6.70
N SER A 40 -35.19 -30.28 5.78
CA SER A 40 -35.04 -31.71 6.11
C SER A 40 -33.59 -32.13 6.32
N HIS A 41 -32.65 -31.56 5.55
CA HIS A 41 -31.26 -32.04 5.50
C HIS A 41 -30.25 -31.11 6.16
N VAL A 42 -30.57 -29.81 6.25
CA VAL A 42 -29.61 -28.80 6.74
C VAL A 42 -30.01 -28.26 8.10
N VAL A 43 -31.27 -27.92 8.32
CA VAL A 43 -31.72 -27.24 9.54
C VAL A 43 -31.99 -28.24 10.66
N VAL A 44 -31.38 -28.04 11.82
CA VAL A 44 -31.54 -28.92 12.99
C VAL A 44 -31.92 -28.10 14.22
N PRO A 45 -32.89 -28.52 15.06
CA PRO A 45 -33.19 -27.81 16.30
C PRO A 45 -32.02 -27.81 17.31
N TYR A 46 -31.91 -26.73 18.10
CA TYR A 46 -30.84 -26.59 19.12
C TYR A 46 -30.73 -27.79 20.06
N HIS A 47 -31.85 -28.27 20.59
CA HIS A 47 -31.85 -29.37 21.57
C HIS A 47 -31.26 -30.66 21.01
N VAL A 48 -31.41 -30.91 19.70
CA VAL A 48 -30.78 -32.06 19.04
C VAL A 48 -29.28 -31.86 18.90
N LEU A 49 -28.84 -30.66 18.50
CA LEU A 49 -27.41 -30.36 18.36
C LEU A 49 -26.68 -30.29 19.71
N SER A 50 -27.36 -29.86 20.77
CA SER A 50 -26.75 -29.68 22.10
C SER A 50 -26.11 -30.94 22.68
N SER A 51 -26.56 -32.12 22.24
CA SER A 51 -26.05 -33.43 22.66
C SER A 51 -25.20 -34.14 21.59
N THR A 52 -25.22 -33.68 20.34
CA THR A 52 -24.66 -34.42 19.19
C THR A 52 -23.59 -33.67 18.40
N THR A 53 -23.52 -32.33 18.52
CA THR A 53 -22.57 -31.53 17.73
C THR A 53 -21.13 -31.72 18.19
N ASN A 54 -20.22 -31.73 17.22
CA ASN A 54 -18.77 -31.63 17.44
C ASN A 54 -18.32 -30.18 17.66
N TYR A 55 -19.16 -29.18 17.37
CA TYR A 55 -18.82 -27.76 17.36
C TYR A 55 -19.58 -26.96 18.44
N ARG A 56 -19.40 -27.34 19.70
CA ARG A 56 -20.15 -26.78 20.84
C ARG A 56 -20.00 -25.27 21.00
N GLU A 57 -18.78 -24.75 20.88
CA GLU A 57 -18.53 -23.30 20.97
C GLU A 57 -19.28 -22.52 19.89
N THR A 58 -19.28 -23.04 18.66
CA THR A 58 -20.00 -22.44 17.53
C THR A 58 -21.51 -22.45 17.79
N LEU A 59 -22.05 -23.56 18.31
CA LEU A 59 -23.46 -23.69 18.66
C LEU A 59 -23.87 -22.65 19.72
N ASP A 60 -23.08 -22.49 20.78
CA ASP A 60 -23.36 -21.53 21.86
C ASP A 60 -23.34 -20.07 21.36
N VAL A 61 -22.40 -19.73 20.47
CA VAL A 61 -22.34 -18.41 19.83
C VAL A 61 -23.54 -18.17 18.92
N ILE A 62 -23.99 -19.19 18.17
CA ILE A 62 -25.17 -19.10 17.31
C ILE A 62 -26.41 -18.87 18.16
N GLU A 63 -26.62 -19.67 19.21
CA GLU A 63 -27.79 -19.56 20.10
C GLU A 63 -27.86 -18.19 20.76
N ALA A 64 -26.75 -17.70 21.33
CA ALA A 64 -26.68 -16.39 21.95
C ALA A 64 -26.99 -15.24 20.98
N ARG A 65 -26.61 -15.38 19.70
CA ARG A 65 -26.87 -14.38 18.64
C ARG A 65 -28.26 -14.52 18.04
N GLN A 66 -28.81 -15.73 17.98
CA GLN A 66 -30.16 -16.01 17.51
C GLN A 66 -31.18 -15.31 18.43
N TYR A 67 -31.01 -15.41 19.75
CA TYR A 67 -31.89 -14.75 20.72
C TYR A 67 -31.98 -13.23 20.52
N ARG A 68 -30.87 -12.60 20.10
CA ARG A 68 -30.79 -11.14 19.89
C ARG A 68 -31.34 -10.66 18.55
N SER A 69 -31.33 -11.49 17.51
CA SER A 69 -31.54 -11.03 16.13
C SER A 69 -32.54 -11.85 15.31
N HIS A 70 -32.97 -13.03 15.79
CA HIS A 70 -33.85 -13.98 15.10
C HIS A 70 -33.41 -14.32 13.65
N GLY A 71 -32.16 -14.05 13.28
CA GLY A 71 -31.68 -14.14 11.90
C GLY A 71 -30.78 -15.36 11.61
N LEU A 72 -30.29 -16.00 12.66
CA LEU A 72 -29.44 -17.19 12.57
C LEU A 72 -30.28 -18.46 12.71
N ILE A 73 -29.81 -19.52 12.06
CA ILE A 73 -30.40 -20.85 12.13
C ILE A 73 -29.31 -21.85 12.48
N HIS A 74 -29.69 -22.86 13.23
CA HIS A 74 -28.90 -24.04 13.53
C HIS A 74 -28.84 -24.96 12.31
N VAL A 75 -27.66 -25.49 12.02
CA VAL A 75 -27.41 -26.36 10.87
C VAL A 75 -26.67 -27.64 11.29
N THR A 76 -26.73 -28.67 10.46
CA THR A 76 -25.93 -29.90 10.66
C THR A 76 -24.43 -29.61 10.62
N ASP A 77 -23.65 -30.40 11.37
CA ASP A 77 -22.18 -30.34 11.35
C ASP A 77 -21.63 -30.57 9.94
N ALA A 78 -22.20 -31.52 9.18
CA ALA A 78 -21.81 -31.79 7.79
C ALA A 78 -21.98 -30.55 6.87
N TYR A 79 -23.09 -29.81 7.03
CA TYR A 79 -23.29 -28.57 6.28
C TYR A 79 -22.33 -27.47 6.75
N PHE A 80 -22.09 -27.36 8.05
CA PHE A 80 -21.11 -26.42 8.60
C PHE A 80 -19.71 -26.67 8.04
N GLU A 81 -19.24 -27.92 8.04
CA GLU A 81 -17.94 -28.31 7.48
C GLU A 81 -17.83 -28.00 5.99
N THR A 82 -18.90 -28.26 5.23
CA THR A 82 -18.96 -27.90 3.80
C THR A 82 -18.78 -26.40 3.59
N VAL A 83 -19.45 -25.59 4.41
CA VAL A 83 -19.30 -24.13 4.39
C VAL A 83 -17.87 -23.70 4.78
N MET A 84 -17.24 -24.37 5.74
CA MET A 84 -15.85 -24.08 6.12
C MET A 84 -14.87 -24.41 4.98
N LYS A 85 -15.07 -25.51 4.26
CA LYS A 85 -14.28 -25.83 3.04
C LYS A 85 -14.47 -24.76 1.96
N MET A 86 -15.70 -24.28 1.76
CA MET A 86 -15.95 -23.16 0.85
C MET A 86 -15.24 -21.89 1.28
N GLU A 87 -15.21 -21.59 2.58
CA GLU A 87 -14.49 -20.43 3.12
C GLU A 87 -13.00 -20.52 2.84
N GLN A 88 -12.40 -21.68 3.07
CA GLN A 88 -10.98 -21.90 2.83
C GLN A 88 -10.63 -21.62 1.37
N ILE A 89 -11.35 -22.24 0.42
CA ILE A 89 -11.13 -22.01 -1.01
C ILE A 89 -11.34 -20.54 -1.37
N ARG A 90 -12.37 -19.89 -0.82
CA ARG A 90 -12.64 -18.46 -1.07
C ARG A 90 -11.48 -17.58 -0.60
N VAL A 91 -10.94 -17.83 0.59
CA VAL A 91 -9.81 -17.07 1.15
C VAL A 91 -8.56 -17.29 0.30
N ASP A 92 -8.28 -18.53 -0.10
CA ASP A 92 -7.11 -18.87 -0.92
C ASP A 92 -7.18 -18.24 -2.31
N CYS A 93 -8.39 -18.08 -2.87
CA CYS A 93 -8.60 -17.45 -4.17
C CYS A 93 -8.59 -15.91 -4.10
N LEU A 94 -8.99 -15.30 -2.99
CA LEU A 94 -9.13 -13.84 -2.86
C LEU A 94 -7.95 -13.23 -2.11
N THR A 95 -6.75 -13.43 -2.65
CA THR A 95 -5.50 -12.87 -2.11
C THR A 95 -4.89 -11.83 -3.03
N MET A 96 -4.00 -11.00 -2.49
CA MET A 96 -3.21 -10.05 -3.29
C MET A 96 -2.30 -10.76 -4.30
N GLU A 97 -1.83 -11.95 -3.95
CA GLU A 97 -1.00 -12.77 -4.83
C GLU A 97 -1.81 -13.28 -6.03
N GLU A 98 -2.98 -13.87 -5.78
CA GLU A 98 -3.88 -14.30 -6.86
C GLU A 98 -4.35 -13.11 -7.69
N TYR A 99 -4.60 -11.95 -7.08
CA TYR A 99 -4.92 -10.72 -7.82
C TYR A 99 -3.76 -10.28 -8.74
N GLY A 100 -2.51 -10.42 -8.29
CA GLY A 100 -1.33 -10.16 -9.13
C GLY A 100 -1.21 -11.11 -10.32
N ARG A 101 -1.69 -12.36 -10.19
CA ARG A 101 -1.64 -13.37 -11.26
C ARG A 101 -2.84 -13.29 -12.21
N HIS A 102 -4.04 -13.02 -11.69
CA HIS A 102 -5.30 -13.15 -12.43
C HIS A 102 -6.00 -11.81 -12.71
N GLY A 103 -5.61 -10.72 -12.05
CA GLY A 103 -6.15 -9.38 -12.30
C GLY A 103 -7.68 -9.32 -12.27
N GLU A 104 -8.27 -8.94 -13.39
CA GLU A 104 -9.73 -8.79 -13.56
C GLU A 104 -10.48 -10.12 -13.49
N ASP A 105 -9.83 -11.22 -13.91
CA ASP A 105 -10.42 -12.56 -13.94
C ASP A 105 -10.42 -13.27 -12.58
N LEU A 106 -9.94 -12.60 -11.52
CA LEU A 106 -9.84 -13.17 -10.18
C LEU A 106 -11.15 -13.79 -9.69
N ILE A 107 -12.25 -13.06 -9.88
CA ILE A 107 -13.57 -13.47 -9.37
C ILE A 107 -14.08 -14.67 -10.16
N GLU A 108 -13.94 -14.65 -11.49
CA GLU A 108 -14.37 -15.76 -12.33
C GLU A 108 -13.55 -17.03 -12.03
N ASN A 109 -12.24 -16.89 -11.83
CA ASN A 109 -11.36 -17.98 -11.46
C ASN A 109 -11.72 -18.55 -10.08
N ALA A 110 -12.02 -17.70 -9.09
CA ALA A 110 -12.50 -18.13 -7.78
C ALA A 110 -13.84 -18.87 -7.86
N GLN A 111 -14.77 -18.38 -8.69
CA GLN A 111 -16.06 -19.03 -8.92
C GLN A 111 -15.88 -20.40 -9.57
N ARG A 112 -15.01 -20.50 -10.59
CA ARG A 112 -14.70 -21.75 -11.27
C ARG A 112 -14.07 -22.77 -10.31
N LYS A 113 -13.11 -22.34 -9.49
CA LYS A 113 -12.49 -23.19 -8.45
C LYS A 113 -13.52 -23.73 -7.45
N LEU A 114 -14.47 -22.91 -7.01
CA LEU A 114 -15.54 -23.34 -6.11
C LEU A 114 -16.52 -24.31 -6.80
N LEU A 115 -16.98 -24.00 -8.01
CA LEU A 115 -17.95 -24.83 -8.73
C LEU A 115 -17.39 -26.17 -9.20
N SER A 116 -16.09 -26.22 -9.51
CA SER A 116 -15.41 -27.44 -9.98
C SER A 116 -14.75 -28.24 -8.85
N SER A 117 -14.93 -27.85 -7.58
CA SER A 117 -14.35 -28.58 -6.46
C SER A 117 -15.09 -29.91 -6.23
N GLY A 118 -14.43 -31.03 -6.54
CA GLY A 118 -14.97 -32.36 -6.34
C GLY A 118 -15.32 -32.67 -4.88
N ASP A 119 -14.51 -32.17 -3.94
CA ASP A 119 -14.74 -32.37 -2.50
C ASP A 119 -16.00 -31.64 -2.01
N LEU A 120 -16.25 -30.43 -2.51
CA LEU A 120 -17.46 -29.67 -2.17
C LEU A 120 -18.70 -30.31 -2.79
N LEU A 121 -18.63 -30.74 -4.05
CA LEU A 121 -19.73 -31.45 -4.72
C LEU A 121 -20.07 -32.74 -3.98
N LYS A 122 -19.06 -33.53 -3.61
CA LYS A 122 -19.25 -34.74 -2.81
C LYS A 122 -19.89 -34.43 -1.45
N SER A 123 -19.41 -33.39 -0.76
CA SER A 123 -19.98 -33.00 0.54
C SER A 123 -21.46 -32.56 0.40
N MET A 124 -21.82 -31.93 -0.71
CA MET A 124 -23.21 -31.57 -1.01
C MET A 124 -24.09 -32.80 -1.32
N ASP A 125 -23.57 -33.77 -2.08
CA ASP A 125 -24.26 -35.03 -2.35
C ASP A 125 -24.52 -35.82 -1.06
N ASP A 126 -23.53 -35.87 -0.16
CA ASP A 126 -23.62 -36.55 1.13
C ASP A 126 -24.69 -35.91 2.05
N ILE A 127 -24.90 -34.59 1.96
CA ILE A 127 -25.90 -33.87 2.78
C ILE A 127 -27.33 -34.10 2.26
N PHE A 128 -27.54 -33.93 0.95
CA PHE A 128 -28.90 -33.87 0.39
C PHE A 128 -29.46 -35.22 -0.04
N VAL A 129 -28.64 -36.28 -0.11
CA VAL A 129 -29.04 -37.68 -0.46
C VAL A 129 -30.14 -37.71 -1.52
N ALA A 130 -29.90 -37.03 -2.64
CA ALA A 130 -30.91 -36.83 -3.68
C ALA A 130 -31.27 -38.17 -4.34
N SER A 131 -32.54 -38.56 -4.24
CA SER A 131 -33.02 -39.86 -4.72
C SER A 131 -33.55 -39.78 -6.16
N SER A 132 -33.95 -38.58 -6.60
CA SER A 132 -34.50 -38.33 -7.95
C SER A 132 -33.60 -37.43 -8.80
N SER A 133 -33.76 -37.50 -10.12
CA SER A 133 -33.07 -36.60 -11.06
C SER A 133 -33.45 -35.13 -10.84
N GLU A 134 -34.70 -34.86 -10.46
CA GLU A 134 -35.19 -33.51 -10.19
C GLU A 134 -34.52 -32.90 -8.95
N GLU A 135 -34.33 -33.69 -7.88
CA GLU A 135 -33.63 -33.24 -6.67
C GLU A 135 -32.15 -32.95 -6.93
N LYS A 136 -31.49 -33.73 -7.81
CA LYS A 136 -30.10 -33.48 -8.20
C LYS A 136 -29.95 -32.15 -8.95
N GLU A 137 -30.89 -31.84 -9.85
CA GLU A 137 -30.92 -30.57 -10.56
C GLU A 137 -31.14 -29.40 -9.58
N LEU A 138 -32.10 -29.54 -8.66
CA LEU A 138 -32.37 -28.54 -7.62
C LEU A 138 -31.18 -28.33 -6.68
N MET A 139 -30.49 -29.41 -6.30
CA MET A 139 -29.28 -29.33 -5.48
C MET A 139 -28.18 -28.56 -6.22
N SER A 140 -27.96 -28.85 -7.50
CA SER A 140 -26.98 -28.13 -8.33
C SER A 140 -27.32 -26.63 -8.43
N GLU A 141 -28.59 -26.29 -8.68
CA GLU A 141 -29.05 -24.89 -8.67
C GLU A 141 -28.78 -24.22 -7.31
N MET A 142 -29.11 -24.90 -6.21
CA MET A 142 -28.89 -24.39 -4.85
C MET A 142 -27.40 -24.19 -4.55
N TYR A 143 -26.56 -25.12 -4.96
CA TYR A 143 -25.11 -25.04 -4.80
C TYR A 143 -24.54 -23.85 -5.56
N GLN A 144 -24.93 -23.69 -6.83
CA GLN A 144 -24.52 -22.56 -7.66
C GLN A 144 -24.95 -21.22 -7.04
N GLU A 145 -26.20 -21.12 -6.58
CA GLU A 145 -26.69 -19.92 -5.90
C GLU A 145 -25.91 -19.62 -4.61
N MET A 146 -25.57 -20.66 -3.84
CA MET A 146 -24.79 -20.55 -2.62
C MET A 146 -23.39 -20.01 -2.91
N VAL A 147 -22.68 -20.61 -3.87
CA VAL A 147 -21.34 -20.19 -4.32
C VAL A 147 -21.37 -18.74 -4.79
N CYS A 148 -22.29 -18.38 -5.67
CA CYS A 148 -22.40 -17.01 -6.20
C CYS A 148 -22.61 -15.98 -5.10
N ARG A 149 -23.51 -16.24 -4.15
CA ARG A 149 -23.78 -15.30 -3.05
C ARG A 149 -22.59 -15.19 -2.11
N TYR A 150 -21.96 -16.32 -1.81
CA TYR A 150 -20.85 -16.37 -0.88
C TYR A 150 -19.63 -15.65 -1.43
N LEU A 151 -19.29 -15.92 -2.69
CA LEU A 151 -18.20 -15.26 -3.37
C LEU A 151 -18.46 -13.75 -3.48
N ASN A 152 -19.68 -13.32 -3.80
CA ASN A 152 -20.02 -11.89 -3.83
C ASN A 152 -19.79 -11.16 -2.50
N MET A 153 -20.04 -11.82 -1.36
CA MET A 153 -19.70 -11.24 -0.05
C MET A 153 -18.18 -11.13 0.12
N GLY A 154 -17.45 -12.19 -0.22
CA GLY A 154 -15.99 -12.23 -0.16
C GLY A 154 -15.34 -11.17 -1.04
N THR A 155 -15.78 -11.03 -2.28
CA THR A 155 -15.29 -10.03 -3.24
C THR A 155 -15.47 -8.61 -2.73
N LYS A 156 -16.63 -8.30 -2.13
CA LYS A 156 -16.87 -6.97 -1.55
C LYS A 156 -15.91 -6.66 -0.42
N GLN A 157 -15.62 -7.65 0.43
CA GLN A 157 -14.65 -7.52 1.51
C GLN A 157 -13.22 -7.36 0.96
N PHE A 158 -12.82 -8.20 0.01
CA PHE A 158 -11.53 -8.12 -0.66
C PHE A 158 -11.29 -6.75 -1.30
N LEU A 159 -12.26 -6.23 -2.07
CA LEU A 159 -12.16 -4.91 -2.70
C LEU A 159 -12.04 -3.77 -1.68
N LYS A 160 -12.70 -3.90 -0.52
CA LYS A 160 -12.57 -2.93 0.58
C LYS A 160 -11.15 -2.96 1.15
N ASP A 161 -10.59 -4.13 1.36
CA ASP A 161 -9.24 -4.29 1.90
C ASP A 161 -8.17 -3.86 0.90
N LEU A 162 -8.34 -4.17 -0.39
CA LEU A 162 -7.49 -3.71 -1.48
C LEU A 162 -7.41 -2.17 -1.53
N ARG A 163 -8.56 -1.49 -1.51
CA ARG A 163 -8.60 -0.01 -1.49
C ARG A 163 -7.91 0.55 -0.26
N ARG A 164 -8.16 -0.05 0.91
CA ARG A 164 -7.50 0.37 2.16
C ARG A 164 -5.98 0.25 2.06
N GLN A 165 -5.46 -0.84 1.50
CA GLN A 165 -4.01 -1.02 1.30
C GLN A 165 -3.44 0.04 0.35
N GLN A 166 -4.13 0.33 -0.76
CA GLN A 166 -3.72 1.39 -1.68
C GLN A 166 -3.68 2.77 -1.02
N ASP A 167 -4.66 3.09 -0.17
CA ASP A 167 -4.70 4.37 0.54
C ASP A 167 -3.57 4.50 1.57
N ILE A 168 -3.25 3.41 2.26
CA ILE A 168 -2.08 3.35 3.17
C ILE A 168 -0.80 3.59 2.38
N GLN A 169 -0.62 2.96 1.22
CA GLN A 169 0.56 3.14 0.37
C GLN A 169 0.68 4.59 -0.15
N LYS A 170 -0.42 5.18 -0.63
CA LYS A 170 -0.46 6.59 -1.06
C LYS A 170 -0.07 7.53 0.09
N THR A 171 -0.61 7.28 1.27
CA THR A 171 -0.32 8.09 2.47
C THR A 171 1.15 7.97 2.87
N ALA A 172 1.71 6.76 2.84
CA ALA A 172 3.12 6.51 3.14
C ALA A 172 4.05 7.22 2.13
N ALA A 173 3.75 7.11 0.82
CA ALA A 173 4.49 7.80 -0.22
C ALA A 173 4.41 9.34 -0.08
N HIS A 174 3.23 9.86 0.26
CA HIS A 174 3.05 11.28 0.50
C HIS A 174 3.86 11.78 1.71
N ARG A 175 3.82 11.05 2.83
CA ARG A 175 4.63 11.36 4.03
C ARG A 175 6.12 11.33 3.73
N HIS A 176 6.59 10.33 2.97
CA HIS A 176 7.97 10.26 2.53
C HIS A 176 8.36 11.50 1.70
N ASN A 177 7.54 11.90 0.74
CA ASN A 177 7.77 13.09 -0.07
C ASN A 177 7.79 14.39 0.75
N ILE A 178 6.90 14.54 1.75
CA ILE A 178 6.92 15.69 2.66
C ILE A 178 8.23 15.72 3.45
N MET A 179 8.64 14.59 4.04
CA MET A 179 9.87 14.49 4.81
C MET A 179 11.10 14.84 3.97
N MET A 180 11.17 14.35 2.73
CA MET A 180 12.27 14.68 1.81
C MET A 180 12.28 16.17 1.43
N ARG A 181 11.11 16.80 1.25
CA ARG A 181 11.00 18.25 1.03
C ARG A 181 11.46 19.05 2.23
N GLN A 182 11.07 18.64 3.45
CA GLN A 182 11.51 19.28 4.70
C GLN A 182 13.02 19.20 4.85
N LYS A 183 13.61 18.00 4.70
CA LYS A 183 15.08 17.82 4.72
C LYS A 183 15.78 18.69 3.67
N LYS A 184 15.25 18.80 2.45
CA LYS A 184 15.82 19.67 1.41
C LYS A 184 15.72 21.16 1.78
N LYS A 185 14.63 21.57 2.43
CA LYS A 185 14.46 22.94 2.93
C LYS A 185 15.43 23.24 4.06
N GLU A 186 15.54 22.36 5.06
CA GLU A 186 16.51 22.47 6.16
C GLU A 186 17.95 22.61 5.64
N LYS A 187 18.35 21.79 4.65
CA LYS A 187 19.65 21.90 4.00
C LYS A 187 19.85 23.27 3.31
N LYS A 188 18.82 23.82 2.67
CA LYS A 188 18.89 25.14 2.03
C LYS A 188 18.97 26.27 3.05
N ASP A 189 18.19 26.19 4.12
CA ASP A 189 18.13 27.20 5.17
C ASP A 189 19.44 27.20 6.00
N ALA A 190 20.08 26.04 6.15
CA ALA A 190 21.40 25.90 6.78
C ALA A 190 22.58 26.36 5.90
N LYS A 191 22.39 26.58 4.59
CA LYS A 191 23.47 26.98 3.66
C LYS A 191 24.10 28.29 4.13
N VAL A 192 25.42 28.30 4.36
CA VAL A 192 26.15 29.55 4.58
C VAL A 192 26.33 30.27 3.23
N ALA A 193 25.66 31.41 3.06
CA ALA A 193 25.78 32.22 1.85
C ALA A 193 27.22 32.75 1.69
N LEU A 194 27.72 32.78 0.45
CA LEU A 194 29.09 33.28 0.18
C LEU A 194 29.24 34.75 0.56
N GLU A 195 28.17 35.54 0.48
CA GLU A 195 28.13 36.95 0.87
C GLU A 195 28.47 37.11 2.36
N VAL A 196 27.91 36.24 3.20
CA VAL A 196 28.23 36.20 4.64
C VAL A 196 29.68 35.81 4.85
N MET A 197 30.18 34.83 4.09
CA MET A 197 31.60 34.42 4.15
C MET A 197 32.55 35.53 3.65
N ARG A 198 32.12 36.36 2.70
CA ARG A 198 32.88 37.51 2.18
C ARG A 198 32.92 38.67 3.16
N ALA A 199 31.85 38.88 3.92
CA ALA A 199 31.75 39.91 4.94
C ALA A 199 32.49 39.55 6.25
N ASP A 200 32.96 38.30 6.39
CA ASP A 200 33.71 37.87 7.58
C ASP A 200 35.11 38.49 7.63
N CYS A 201 35.30 39.41 8.59
CA CYS A 201 36.57 40.09 8.83
C CYS A 201 37.49 39.35 9.82
N SER A 202 37.09 38.18 10.34
CA SER A 202 37.97 37.42 11.23
C SER A 202 39.23 36.93 10.50
N PRO A 203 40.40 36.83 11.18
CA PRO A 203 41.61 36.30 10.57
C PRO A 203 41.36 34.91 10.00
N GLY A 204 41.69 34.69 8.71
CA GLY A 204 41.40 33.41 8.05
C GLY A 204 39.91 33.07 7.90
N ARG A 205 38.99 34.03 8.12
CA ARG A 205 37.53 33.85 8.06
C ARG A 205 37.04 32.69 8.94
N VAL A 206 37.65 32.55 10.11
CA VAL A 206 37.45 31.44 11.04
C VAL A 206 35.98 31.30 11.48
N THR A 207 35.23 32.41 11.58
CA THR A 207 33.81 32.36 11.97
C THR A 207 32.97 31.63 10.91
N SER A 208 33.17 31.98 9.64
CA SER A 208 32.49 31.36 8.50
C SER A 208 32.96 29.93 8.26
N HIS A 209 34.25 29.68 8.43
CA HIS A 209 34.84 28.36 8.38
C HIS A 209 34.24 27.42 9.43
N ARG A 210 34.16 27.84 10.70
CA ARG A 210 33.54 27.05 11.77
C ARG A 210 32.06 26.77 11.52
N LYS A 211 31.32 27.75 10.98
CA LYS A 211 29.92 27.53 10.55
C LYS A 211 29.84 26.47 9.45
N LEU A 212 30.70 26.56 8.43
CA LEU A 212 30.76 25.57 7.35
C LEU A 212 31.13 24.18 7.86
N MET A 213 32.12 24.06 8.75
CA MET A 213 32.47 22.80 9.43
C MET A 213 31.28 22.22 10.20
N GLY A 214 30.61 23.04 11.01
CA GLY A 214 29.46 22.59 11.80
C GLY A 214 28.32 22.07 10.94
N ILE A 215 28.07 22.73 9.80
CA ILE A 215 27.05 22.31 8.83
C ILE A 215 27.46 21.02 8.10
N ILE A 216 28.72 20.86 7.74
CA ILE A 216 29.25 19.61 7.14
C ILE A 216 29.16 18.46 8.16
N ALA A 217 29.45 18.70 9.44
CA ALA A 217 29.30 17.71 10.49
C ALA A 217 27.83 17.30 10.70
N GLN A 218 26.89 18.24 10.58
CA GLN A 218 25.45 18.00 10.78
C GLN A 218 24.78 17.28 9.59
N PHE A 219 25.14 17.62 8.35
CA PHE A 219 24.43 17.17 7.15
C PHE A 219 25.28 16.31 6.20
N GLY A 220 26.55 16.06 6.54
CA GLY A 220 27.52 15.40 5.70
C GLY A 220 28.00 16.26 4.53
N ASP A 221 28.82 15.69 3.66
CA ASP A 221 29.32 16.30 2.42
C ASP A 221 28.21 16.68 1.43
N THR A 222 27.06 15.99 1.48
CA THR A 222 25.89 16.26 0.63
C THR A 222 25.32 17.67 0.75
N ILE A 223 25.60 18.39 1.84
CA ILE A 223 25.17 19.79 2.00
C ILE A 223 25.84 20.71 0.97
N LEU A 224 27.05 20.36 0.53
CA LEU A 224 27.80 21.12 -0.46
C LEU A 224 27.15 21.06 -1.85
N GLU A 225 26.29 20.07 -2.10
CA GLU A 225 25.49 19.99 -3.32
C GLU A 225 24.44 21.12 -3.42
N THR A 226 24.14 21.82 -2.32
CA THR A 226 23.25 23.00 -2.35
C THR A 226 23.91 24.23 -2.96
N TYR A 227 25.24 24.26 -3.04
CA TYR A 227 25.99 25.32 -3.70
C TYR A 227 25.96 25.15 -5.22
N THR A 228 25.95 26.24 -5.97
CA THR A 228 26.13 26.22 -7.42
C THR A 228 27.57 25.82 -7.77
N LYS A 229 27.83 25.39 -9.00
CA LYS A 229 29.17 24.96 -9.41
C LYS A 229 30.20 26.10 -9.30
N SER A 230 29.80 27.34 -9.60
CA SER A 230 30.65 28.52 -9.43
C SER A 230 30.92 28.84 -7.97
N GLU A 231 29.93 28.70 -7.09
CA GLU A 231 30.12 28.87 -5.64
C GLU A 231 31.11 27.84 -5.08
N LEU A 232 31.00 26.57 -5.53
CA LEU A 232 31.94 25.51 -5.14
C LEU A 232 33.35 25.78 -5.64
N HIS A 233 33.53 26.26 -6.87
CA HIS A 233 34.84 26.65 -7.37
C HIS A 233 35.47 27.73 -6.50
N SER A 234 34.73 28.80 -6.16
CA SER A 234 35.24 29.85 -5.27
C SER A 234 35.62 29.33 -3.88
N LEU A 235 34.87 28.37 -3.34
CA LEU A 235 35.21 27.72 -2.08
C LEU A 235 36.47 26.86 -2.24
N CYS A 236 36.56 26.03 -3.27
CA CYS A 236 37.74 25.23 -3.55
C CYS A 236 38.99 26.10 -3.69
N ASP A 237 38.92 27.23 -4.39
CA ASP A 237 40.02 28.19 -4.53
C ASP A 237 40.43 28.77 -3.17
N ALA A 238 39.48 29.06 -2.28
CA ALA A 238 39.77 29.56 -0.93
C ALA A 238 40.35 28.48 0.02
N TYR A 239 40.08 27.21 -0.26
CA TYR A 239 40.59 26.06 0.47
C TYR A 239 41.79 25.37 -0.20
N GLY A 240 42.29 25.92 -1.31
CA GLY A 240 43.44 25.38 -2.04
C GLY A 240 43.21 24.01 -2.66
N VAL A 241 41.95 23.65 -2.93
CA VAL A 241 41.59 22.36 -3.52
C VAL A 241 41.77 22.45 -5.04
N PRO A 242 42.64 21.65 -5.66
CA PRO A 242 42.81 21.67 -7.10
C PRO A 242 41.59 21.04 -7.79
N PHE A 243 41.10 21.70 -8.83
CA PHE A 243 40.02 21.16 -9.66
C PHE A 243 40.18 21.58 -11.12
N THR A 244 39.54 20.83 -12.01
CA THR A 244 39.40 21.18 -13.44
C THR A 244 37.97 21.58 -13.74
N ALA A 245 37.75 22.35 -14.82
CA ALA A 245 36.40 22.72 -15.26
C ALA A 245 35.49 21.50 -15.54
N SER A 246 36.08 20.36 -15.93
CA SER A 246 35.39 19.09 -16.17
C SER A 246 35.09 18.28 -14.92
N THR A 247 35.61 18.67 -13.74
CA THR A 247 35.39 17.93 -12.49
C THR A 247 33.90 17.89 -12.14
N LYS A 248 33.41 16.70 -11.77
CA LYS A 248 32.01 16.50 -11.39
C LYS A 248 31.74 17.15 -10.04
N LYS A 249 30.52 17.66 -9.88
CA LYS A 249 30.10 18.37 -8.66
C LYS A 249 30.24 17.53 -7.39
N GLY A 250 29.93 16.23 -7.46
CA GLY A 250 30.05 15.33 -6.30
C GLY A 250 31.49 15.16 -5.84
N ASP A 251 32.45 15.06 -6.76
CA ASP A 251 33.87 14.91 -6.44
C ASP A 251 34.42 16.20 -5.81
N LEU A 252 34.00 17.37 -6.31
CA LEU A 252 34.29 18.67 -5.71
C LEU A 252 33.79 18.75 -4.26
N CYS A 253 32.58 18.27 -3.99
CA CYS A 253 32.00 18.29 -2.63
C CYS A 253 32.83 17.45 -1.66
N LYS A 254 33.25 16.25 -2.07
CA LYS A 254 34.08 15.37 -1.23
C LYS A 254 35.45 15.97 -0.92
N LEU A 255 36.13 16.48 -1.96
CA LEU A 255 37.45 17.11 -1.80
C LEU A 255 37.39 18.37 -0.93
N LEU A 256 36.36 19.19 -1.14
CA LEU A 256 36.14 20.38 -0.33
C LEU A 256 35.80 20.03 1.12
N ALA A 257 34.93 19.06 1.37
CA ALA A 257 34.60 18.62 2.73
C ALA A 257 35.84 18.12 3.48
N HIS A 258 36.70 17.36 2.80
CA HIS A 258 37.97 16.93 3.38
C HIS A 258 38.88 18.12 3.72
N SER A 259 39.08 19.06 2.78
CA SER A 259 39.92 20.24 3.02
C SER A 259 39.37 21.16 4.13
N VAL A 260 38.04 21.31 4.22
CA VAL A 260 37.40 22.08 5.29
C VAL A 260 37.64 21.44 6.66
N ASN A 261 37.60 20.11 6.76
CA ASN A 261 37.82 19.42 8.03
C ASN A 261 39.30 19.35 8.45
N SER A 262 40.22 19.41 7.48
CA SER A 262 41.67 19.32 7.73
C SER A 262 42.33 20.66 8.09
N ASN A 263 41.63 21.78 7.92
CA ASN A 263 42.15 23.11 8.19
C ASN A 263 41.47 23.75 9.41
N ASN A 264 42.15 24.67 10.11
CA ASN A 264 41.59 25.43 11.25
C ASN A 264 40.98 26.79 10.85
N GLY A 265 41.00 27.10 9.56
CA GLY A 265 40.52 28.33 8.95
C GLY A 265 40.55 28.21 7.43
N MET A 266 40.11 29.24 6.68
CA MET A 266 40.32 29.27 5.23
C MET A 266 41.80 29.59 4.96
N PRO A 267 42.57 28.71 4.28
CA PRO A 267 43.98 28.94 3.98
C PRO A 267 44.21 30.13 3.03
N PHE A 268 43.33 30.31 2.04
CA PHE A 268 43.43 31.37 1.04
C PHE A 268 42.16 32.24 1.02
N PRO A 269 41.85 32.96 2.12
CA PRO A 269 40.59 33.68 2.27
C PRO A 269 40.43 34.81 1.24
N ILE A 270 41.54 35.28 0.66
CA ILE A 270 41.58 36.31 -0.38
C ILE A 270 40.93 35.84 -1.69
N ASN A 271 40.96 34.54 -1.99
CA ASN A 271 40.40 33.96 -3.23
C ASN A 271 38.86 33.96 -3.22
N LEU A 272 38.24 34.11 -2.05
CA LEU A 272 36.79 34.26 -1.95
C LEU A 272 36.32 35.70 -2.30
N ALA A 273 37.24 36.68 -2.28
CA ALA A 273 36.95 38.06 -2.61
C ALA A 273 36.82 38.22 -4.13
N ALA A 274 35.75 38.86 -4.60
CA ALA A 274 35.49 39.11 -6.02
C ALA A 274 36.55 39.99 -6.73
N ARG A 275 37.63 40.38 -6.04
CA ARG A 275 38.60 41.39 -6.46
C ARG A 275 39.74 40.84 -7.33
N LEU A 276 39.87 39.52 -7.47
CA LEU A 276 40.90 38.90 -8.31
C LEU A 276 40.25 37.92 -9.29
N LYS A 277 39.76 38.45 -10.42
CA LYS A 277 39.50 37.62 -11.61
C LYS A 277 40.73 37.67 -12.51
N VAL A 278 41.37 36.53 -12.71
CA VAL A 278 42.35 36.36 -13.79
C VAL A 278 41.56 36.33 -15.09
N VAL A 279 41.73 37.36 -15.91
CA VAL A 279 41.23 37.38 -17.30
C VAL A 279 42.38 36.92 -18.17
N SER A 280 42.28 35.71 -18.72
CA SER A 280 43.15 35.26 -19.80
C SER A 280 42.75 36.02 -21.07
N VAL A 281 43.53 37.05 -21.41
CA VAL A 281 43.51 37.63 -22.75
C VAL A 281 44.46 36.80 -23.60
N GLY A 282 43.96 36.34 -24.75
CA GLY A 282 44.71 35.49 -25.67
C GLY A 282 46.02 36.12 -26.16
N ASP A 283 46.93 35.20 -26.45
CA ASP A 283 48.23 35.31 -27.12
C ASP A 283 49.38 36.05 -26.41
N GLY A 284 50.37 35.24 -26.03
CA GLY A 284 51.78 35.64 -25.93
C GLY A 284 52.17 36.44 -24.69
N GLU A 285 52.70 35.75 -23.69
CA GLU A 285 53.65 36.28 -22.70
C GLU A 285 53.32 37.64 -22.07
N ARG A 286 52.32 37.68 -21.17
CA ARG A 286 52.36 38.48 -19.91
C ARG A 286 51.07 38.30 -19.10
N VAL A 287 51.18 37.72 -17.91
CA VAL A 287 50.09 37.70 -16.92
C VAL A 287 49.96 39.11 -16.31
N LYS A 288 48.97 39.88 -16.75
CA LYS A 288 48.60 41.15 -16.09
C LYS A 288 47.63 40.87 -14.95
N ILE A 289 48.13 40.88 -13.72
CA ILE A 289 47.29 40.89 -12.52
C ILE A 289 46.76 42.33 -12.33
N ARG A 290 45.46 42.54 -12.56
CA ARG A 290 44.80 43.79 -12.14
C ARG A 290 44.44 43.66 -10.66
N ILE A 291 45.28 44.24 -9.80
CA ILE A 291 44.94 44.50 -8.41
C ILE A 291 44.06 45.76 -8.40
N LEU A 292 42.76 45.62 -8.13
CA LEU A 292 41.92 46.77 -7.81
C LEU A 292 42.28 47.22 -6.38
N SER A 293 43.18 48.19 -6.26
CA SER A 293 43.43 48.86 -4.99
C SER A 293 42.20 49.69 -4.62
N ALA A 294 41.68 49.49 -3.42
CA ALA A 294 40.71 50.40 -2.83
C ALA A 294 41.48 51.63 -2.32
N ALA A 295 41.74 52.58 -3.22
CA ALA A 295 42.18 53.91 -2.86
C ALA A 295 41.30 54.92 -3.62
N ALA A 296 40.09 55.14 -3.11
CA ALA A 296 39.27 56.35 -3.29
C ALA A 296 37.87 56.12 -2.69
N GLN A 297 37.77 56.19 -1.37
CA GLN A 297 36.55 56.64 -0.68
C GLN A 297 37.02 57.56 0.45
N LEU A 298 37.23 58.83 0.08
CA LEU A 298 36.94 59.95 0.97
C LEU A 298 35.44 60.23 0.85
#